data_AF-A0A1F5DVR5-F1
#
_entry.id   AF-A0A1F5DVR5-F1
#
_cell.length_a   1.000
_cell.length_b   1.000
_cell.length_c   1.000
_cell.angle_alpha   90.00
_cell.angle_beta   90.00
_cell.angle_gamma   90.00
#
_symmetry.space_group_name_H-M   'P 1'
#
loop_
_entity.id
_entity.type
_entity.pdbx_description
1 polymer ?
#
loop_
_entity_poly.entity_id
_entity_poly.type
_entity_poly.pdbx_seq_one_letter_code
_entity_poly.pdbx_strand_id
1 'polypeptide(L)'
;MNNKKWLIWGLIGFTVILIITAIVLFFQLRQPAPSPAPRPRPTASPQLPPIQETTTEEVCSLSFTVAELKCTGITLEPTGTGIGAGDVRKLTAQVSGDSGSYTHAWTITSAGNDGSLSSTTTNPTTWTAPSTLQSTQEWVIKDTLKDTSTTQQTTTCEVKFNFGGLNACFDTCGSDSDCESDLRCLTVSGTKRCVNPSCTEDADCTCASPGPSPSPSPSPSPQAQASPRASASPLAQAQLPQAGVSAPLVLGVSAGILLMLLGLVF
;
A
#
# COMPACT_ATOMS: atom_id res chain seq x y z
N MET A 1 33.13 4.13 -46.24
CA MET A 1 32.70 5.44 -45.71
C MET A 1 31.50 5.95 -46.51
N ASN A 2 30.25 5.54 -46.24
CA ASN A 2 29.05 6.15 -46.88
C ASN A 2 27.75 6.10 -46.05
N ASN A 3 27.76 5.50 -44.85
CA ASN A 3 26.52 5.22 -44.09
C ASN A 3 26.02 6.39 -43.23
N LYS A 4 26.79 7.48 -43.08
CA LYS A 4 26.38 8.65 -42.28
C LYS A 4 25.52 9.65 -43.06
N LYS A 5 25.55 9.62 -44.39
CA LYS A 5 24.77 10.54 -45.24
C LYS A 5 23.27 10.27 -45.11
N TRP A 6 22.86 9.00 -45.03
CA TRP A 6 21.45 8.64 -44.93
C TRP A 6 20.80 9.12 -43.62
N LEU A 7 21.54 9.03 -42.50
CA LEU A 7 21.07 9.51 -41.20
C LEU A 7 20.91 11.05 -41.17
N ILE A 8 21.84 11.78 -41.79
CA ILE A 8 21.79 13.25 -41.85
C ILE A 8 20.60 13.72 -42.70
N TRP A 9 20.35 13.10 -43.85
CA TRP A 9 19.19 13.42 -44.69
C TRP A 9 17.85 13.07 -44.01
N GLY A 10 17.79 11.96 -43.27
CA GLY A 10 16.61 11.61 -42.47
C GLY A 10 16.31 12.62 -41.36
N LEU A 11 17.34 13.12 -40.68
CA LEU A 11 17.20 14.06 -39.57
C LEU A 11 16.79 15.47 -40.04
N ILE A 12 17.25 15.88 -41.23
CA ILE A 12 16.79 17.12 -41.89
C ILE A 12 15.33 16.99 -42.34
N GLY A 13 14.93 15.85 -42.92
CA GLY A 13 13.54 15.61 -43.31
C GLY A 13 12.57 15.65 -42.12
N PHE A 14 12.96 15.02 -41.00
CA PHE A 14 12.14 14.98 -39.79
C PHE A 14 11.98 16.37 -39.15
N THR A 15 13.04 17.18 -39.10
CA THR A 15 12.96 18.54 -38.56
C THR A 15 12.08 19.46 -39.41
N VAL A 16 12.11 19.35 -40.74
CA VAL A 16 11.21 20.11 -41.63
C VAL A 16 9.74 19.76 -41.39
N ILE A 17 9.41 18.48 -41.21
CA ILE A 17 8.04 18.04 -40.92
C ILE A 17 7.55 18.62 -39.59
N LEU A 18 8.38 18.58 -38.54
CA LEU A 18 8.02 19.14 -37.23
C LEU A 18 7.77 20.65 -37.31
N ILE A 19 8.57 21.39 -38.06
CA ILE A 19 8.38 22.84 -38.26
C ILE A 19 7.07 23.13 -38.99
N ILE A 20 6.76 22.41 -40.07
CA ILE A 20 5.49 22.59 -40.80
C ILE A 20 4.29 22.30 -39.89
N THR A 21 4.36 21.21 -39.11
CA THR A 21 3.28 20.83 -38.18
C THR A 21 3.05 21.92 -37.12
N ALA A 22 4.13 22.49 -36.57
CA ALA A 22 4.05 23.58 -35.60
C ALA A 22 3.45 24.86 -36.22
N ILE A 23 3.80 25.19 -37.47
CA ILE A 23 3.23 26.34 -38.19
C ILE A 23 1.72 26.15 -38.41
N VAL A 24 1.28 24.97 -38.85
CA VAL A 24 -0.15 24.68 -39.06
C VAL A 24 -0.93 24.79 -37.75
N LEU A 25 -0.42 24.23 -36.65
CA LEU A 25 -1.05 24.34 -35.34
C LEU A 25 -1.14 25.80 -34.87
N PHE A 26 -0.10 26.59 -35.10
CA PHE A 26 -0.10 28.01 -34.75
C PHE A 26 -1.15 28.81 -35.55
N PHE A 27 -1.34 28.51 -36.84
CA PHE A 27 -2.38 29.13 -37.65
C PHE A 27 -3.79 28.70 -37.24
N GLN A 28 -3.99 27.43 -36.90
CA GLN A 28 -5.29 26.94 -36.41
C GLN A 28 -5.69 27.60 -35.08
N LEU A 29 -4.74 27.82 -34.17
CA LEU A 29 -4.98 28.52 -32.91
C LEU A 29 -5.26 30.02 -33.08
N ARG A 30 -4.85 30.62 -34.21
CA ARG A 30 -5.07 32.04 -34.50
C ARG A 30 -6.27 32.34 -35.38
N GLN A 31 -7.05 31.33 -35.81
CA GLN A 31 -8.27 31.61 -36.58
C GLN A 31 -9.25 32.41 -35.69
N PRO A 32 -9.54 33.67 -36.03
CA PRO A 32 -10.55 34.44 -35.33
C PRO A 32 -11.91 33.77 -35.55
N ALA A 33 -12.75 33.76 -34.51
CA ALA A 33 -14.11 33.25 -34.63
C ALA A 33 -14.80 33.83 -35.87
N PRO A 34 -15.57 33.03 -36.63
CA PRO A 34 -16.30 33.52 -37.80
C PRO A 34 -17.19 34.69 -37.38
N SER A 35 -16.99 35.84 -38.03
CA SER A 35 -17.71 37.07 -37.73
C SER A 35 -19.23 36.84 -37.82
N PRO A 36 -20.02 37.32 -36.83
CA PRO A 36 -21.46 37.14 -36.86
C PRO A 36 -22.07 37.84 -38.09
N ALA A 37 -22.96 37.13 -38.78
CA ALA A 37 -23.66 37.62 -39.95
C ALA A 37 -24.35 38.97 -39.69
N PRO A 38 -24.42 39.88 -40.68
CA PRO A 38 -25.05 41.18 -40.53
C PRO A 38 -26.53 41.02 -40.16
N ARG A 39 -26.86 41.48 -38.95
CA ARG A 39 -28.24 41.52 -38.45
C ARG A 39 -29.04 42.48 -39.34
N PRO A 40 -30.20 42.06 -39.91
CA PRO A 40 -31.05 42.95 -40.67
C PRO A 40 -31.56 44.11 -39.81
N ARG A 41 -31.58 45.30 -40.42
CA ARG A 41 -32.04 46.55 -39.83
C ARG A 41 -33.51 46.41 -39.38
N PRO A 42 -33.86 46.78 -38.13
CA PRO A 42 -35.25 46.77 -37.69
C PRO A 42 -36.05 47.76 -38.53
N THR A 43 -37.03 47.25 -39.27
CA THR A 43 -38.16 48.04 -39.78
C THR A 43 -38.91 48.59 -38.57
N ALA A 44 -39.20 49.89 -38.56
CA ALA A 44 -39.98 50.54 -37.51
C ALA A 44 -41.32 49.80 -37.33
N SER A 45 -41.48 49.17 -36.17
CA SER A 45 -42.72 48.48 -35.80
C SER A 45 -43.69 49.48 -35.16
N PRO A 46 -45.01 49.39 -35.42
CA PRO A 46 -46.01 50.30 -34.87
C PRO A 46 -46.01 50.28 -33.34
N GLN A 47 -46.09 51.45 -32.73
CA GLN A 47 -46.09 51.61 -31.29
C GLN A 47 -47.39 51.05 -30.68
N LEU A 48 -47.30 49.90 -30.02
CA LEU A 48 -48.38 49.35 -29.19
C LEU A 48 -48.49 50.13 -27.86
N PRO A 49 -49.69 50.21 -27.26
CA PRO A 49 -49.93 50.93 -26.00
C PRO A 49 -49.11 50.34 -24.84
N PRO A 50 -48.85 51.14 -23.77
CA PRO A 50 -47.94 50.77 -22.70
C PRO A 50 -48.39 49.50 -21.99
N ILE A 51 -47.50 48.50 -21.95
CA ILE A 51 -47.66 47.30 -21.16
C ILE A 51 -47.53 47.70 -19.68
N GLN A 52 -48.60 47.52 -18.92
CA GLN A 52 -48.52 47.56 -17.45
C GLN A 52 -47.76 46.31 -16.99
N GLU A 53 -46.60 46.52 -16.35
CA GLU A 53 -45.92 45.46 -15.60
C GLU A 53 -46.81 45.05 -14.43
N THR A 54 -47.50 43.93 -14.60
CA THR A 54 -48.07 43.20 -13.47
C THR A 54 -46.95 42.36 -12.89
N THR A 55 -46.34 42.85 -11.81
CA THR A 55 -45.45 42.07 -10.95
C THR A 55 -46.23 40.86 -10.46
N THR A 56 -46.11 39.75 -11.18
CA THR A 56 -46.67 38.47 -10.79
C THR A 56 -45.55 37.70 -10.12
N GLU A 57 -45.83 37.29 -8.89
CA GLU A 57 -44.95 36.58 -7.99
C GLU A 57 -44.29 35.33 -8.59
N GLU A 58 -43.11 35.03 -8.05
CA GLU A 58 -42.45 33.72 -8.05
C GLU A 58 -42.14 33.07 -9.39
N VAL A 59 -41.09 33.56 -10.05
CA VAL A 59 -40.27 32.69 -10.92
C VAL A 59 -39.56 31.69 -10.00
N CYS A 60 -40.06 30.46 -9.93
CA CYS A 60 -39.38 29.35 -9.26
C CYS A 60 -37.96 29.17 -9.83
N SER A 61 -36.96 29.66 -9.09
CA SER A 61 -35.56 29.38 -9.36
C SER A 61 -35.28 27.91 -9.05
N LEU A 62 -35.07 27.10 -10.10
CA LEU A 62 -34.57 25.73 -9.96
C LEU A 62 -33.05 25.80 -9.74
N SER A 63 -32.63 25.75 -8.49
CA SER A 63 -31.25 25.43 -8.14
C SER A 63 -31.09 23.91 -8.04
N PHE A 64 -30.14 23.34 -8.79
CA PHE A 64 -29.65 22.00 -8.53
C PHE A 64 -28.20 22.10 -8.06
N THR A 65 -27.86 21.37 -7.02
CA THR A 65 -26.49 21.26 -6.52
C THR A 65 -25.84 20.11 -7.27
N VAL A 66 -24.88 20.40 -8.14
CA VAL A 66 -23.97 19.37 -8.65
C VAL A 66 -23.11 18.96 -7.47
N ALA A 67 -23.22 17.70 -7.08
CA ALA A 67 -22.36 17.18 -6.03
C ALA A 67 -20.93 17.06 -6.61
N GLU A 68 -19.95 17.58 -5.86
CA GLU A 68 -18.54 17.57 -6.26
C GLU A 68 -17.87 16.29 -5.80
N LEU A 69 -16.95 15.76 -6.63
CA LEU A 69 -16.19 14.56 -6.28
C LEU A 69 -15.31 14.83 -5.06
N LYS A 70 -15.52 14.06 -3.98
CA LYS A 70 -14.79 14.23 -2.72
C LYS A 70 -14.31 12.90 -2.17
N CYS A 71 -13.00 12.77 -1.95
CA CYS A 71 -12.49 11.71 -1.08
C CYS A 71 -12.66 12.13 0.39
N THR A 72 -13.40 11.34 1.15
CA THR A 72 -13.68 11.60 2.57
C THR A 72 -12.62 11.03 3.51
N GLY A 73 -11.86 10.04 3.05
CA GLY A 73 -10.78 9.43 3.82
C GLY A 73 -10.39 8.06 3.30
N ILE A 74 -9.52 7.38 4.04
CA ILE A 74 -9.10 6.01 3.78
C ILE A 74 -9.44 5.18 5.02
N THR A 75 -10.24 4.14 4.86
CA THR A 75 -10.53 3.16 5.92
C THR A 75 -9.46 2.08 5.94
N LEU A 76 -9.11 1.64 7.14
CA LEU A 76 -8.02 0.71 7.42
C LEU A 76 -8.54 -0.61 7.98
N GLU A 77 -8.00 -1.72 7.47
CA GLU A 77 -8.23 -3.05 8.01
C GLU A 77 -6.89 -3.82 8.10
N PRO A 78 -6.42 -4.17 9.31
CA PRO A 78 -6.95 -3.79 10.64
C PRO A 78 -6.86 -2.27 10.92
N THR A 79 -7.67 -1.79 11.86
CA THR A 79 -7.69 -0.38 12.27
C THR A 79 -6.46 0.00 13.08
N GLY A 80 -5.94 1.21 12.88
CA GLY A 80 -4.82 1.77 13.65
C GLY A 80 -3.66 2.21 12.76
N THR A 81 -2.84 3.14 13.26
CA THR A 81 -1.74 3.77 12.51
C THR A 81 -0.35 3.33 12.97
N GLY A 82 -0.26 2.58 14.08
CA GLY A 82 0.97 1.93 14.52
C GLY A 82 1.30 0.73 13.65
N ILE A 83 2.55 0.66 13.18
CA ILE A 83 3.02 -0.33 12.21
C ILE A 83 4.23 -1.08 12.76
N GLY A 84 4.16 -2.41 12.77
CA GLY A 84 5.31 -3.29 12.96
C GLY A 84 5.99 -3.66 11.65
N ALA A 85 7.16 -4.31 11.74
CA ALA A 85 7.86 -4.81 10.57
C ALA A 85 7.04 -5.90 9.86
N GLY A 86 6.85 -5.76 8.55
CA GLY A 86 6.06 -6.70 7.73
C GLY A 86 4.54 -6.63 7.93
N ASP A 87 4.04 -5.67 8.70
CA ASP A 87 2.61 -5.48 8.90
C ASP A 87 1.87 -5.26 7.58
N VAL A 88 0.68 -5.84 7.48
CA VAL A 88 -0.19 -5.70 6.32
C VAL A 88 -1.40 -4.85 6.69
N ARG A 89 -1.75 -3.88 5.84
CA ARG A 89 -2.92 -3.00 5.96
C ARG A 89 -3.68 -2.96 4.65
N LYS A 90 -4.95 -3.34 4.69
CA LYS A 90 -5.87 -3.11 3.58
C LYS A 90 -6.41 -1.68 3.67
N LEU A 91 -6.29 -0.96 2.57
CA LEU A 91 -6.64 0.44 2.41
C LEU A 91 -7.84 0.52 1.47
N THR A 92 -8.91 1.19 1.92
CA THR A 92 -10.08 1.44 1.07
C THR A 92 -10.39 2.93 1.09
N ALA A 93 -10.29 3.58 -0.07
CA ALA A 93 -10.66 4.98 -0.23
C ALA A 93 -12.19 5.13 -0.16
N GLN A 94 -12.64 6.13 0.60
CA GLN A 94 -14.05 6.44 0.81
C GLN A 94 -14.44 7.66 -0.02
N VAL A 95 -15.29 7.45 -1.02
CA VAL A 95 -15.66 8.46 -2.01
C VAL A 95 -17.08 8.93 -1.76
N SER A 96 -17.31 10.23 -1.92
CA SER A 96 -18.64 10.86 -1.82
C SER A 96 -18.80 11.91 -2.91
N GLY A 97 -20.05 12.26 -3.20
CA GLY A 97 -20.36 13.48 -3.92
C GLY A 97 -20.48 13.36 -5.43
N ASP A 98 -20.30 12.19 -6.06
CA ASP A 98 -20.75 12.00 -7.43
C ASP A 98 -20.99 10.49 -7.68
N SER A 99 -21.83 10.15 -8.66
CA SER A 99 -22.18 8.77 -9.06
C SER A 99 -21.39 8.27 -10.27
N GLY A 100 -20.41 9.06 -10.73
CA GLY A 100 -19.55 8.78 -11.86
C GLY A 100 -18.57 7.61 -11.64
N SER A 101 -17.87 7.25 -12.72
CA SER A 101 -16.77 6.28 -12.65
C SER A 101 -15.47 7.01 -12.34
N TYR A 102 -14.70 6.50 -11.38
CA TYR A 102 -13.43 7.08 -10.95
C TYR A 102 -12.27 6.12 -11.19
N THR A 103 -11.11 6.69 -11.52
CA THR A 103 -9.84 5.96 -11.46
C THR A 103 -9.10 6.29 -10.19
N HIS A 104 -8.44 5.30 -9.60
CA HIS A 104 -7.61 5.44 -8.40
C HIS A 104 -6.13 5.50 -8.77
N ALA A 105 -5.35 6.22 -7.96
CA ALA A 105 -3.91 6.33 -8.11
C ALA A 105 -3.27 6.42 -6.73
N TRP A 106 -2.82 5.26 -6.25
CA TRP A 106 -2.19 5.10 -4.94
C TRP A 106 -0.70 5.40 -5.00
N THR A 107 -0.22 6.19 -4.04
CA THR A 107 1.20 6.52 -3.87
C THR A 107 1.62 6.41 -2.42
N ILE A 108 2.89 6.08 -2.19
CA ILE A 108 3.52 6.08 -0.87
C ILE A 108 4.64 7.10 -0.87
N THR A 109 4.82 7.77 0.26
CA THR A 109 6.00 8.61 0.51
C THR A 109 6.52 8.34 1.91
N SER A 110 7.80 8.02 2.03
CA SER A 110 8.50 7.87 3.31
C SER A 110 9.92 8.43 3.23
N ALA A 111 10.55 8.62 4.40
CA ALA A 111 11.96 8.99 4.50
C ALA A 111 12.92 7.80 4.32
N GLY A 112 12.40 6.57 4.17
CA GLY A 112 13.16 5.33 4.19
C GLY A 112 12.63 4.31 3.19
N ASN A 113 12.45 3.06 3.62
CA ASN A 113 11.84 2.03 2.78
C ASN A 113 10.31 2.20 2.79
N ASP A 114 9.72 2.37 1.62
CA ASP A 114 8.29 2.61 1.46
C ASP A 114 7.40 1.38 1.73
N GLY A 115 7.98 0.18 1.79
CA GLY A 115 7.21 -1.06 1.76
C GLY A 115 6.68 -1.33 0.35
N SER A 116 5.50 -1.95 0.24
CA SER A 116 4.92 -2.27 -1.07
C SER A 116 3.40 -2.17 -1.10
N LEU A 117 2.86 -1.69 -2.22
CA LEU A 117 1.44 -1.80 -2.54
C LEU A 117 1.19 -3.02 -3.41
N SER A 118 0.12 -3.76 -3.15
CA SER A 118 -0.34 -4.83 -4.03
C SER A 118 -0.77 -4.30 -5.40
N SER A 119 -1.20 -3.04 -5.48
CA SER A 119 -1.63 -2.36 -6.69
C SER A 119 -1.65 -0.85 -6.49
N THR A 120 -1.35 -0.10 -7.53
CA THR A 120 -1.39 1.37 -7.54
C THR A 120 -2.68 1.94 -8.12
N THR A 121 -3.59 1.12 -8.64
CA THR A 121 -4.78 1.59 -9.38
C THR A 121 -6.09 0.95 -8.94
N THR A 122 -6.07 -0.02 -8.04
CA THR A 122 -7.27 -0.71 -7.56
C THR A 122 -7.71 -0.18 -6.20
N ASN A 123 -9.01 -0.18 -5.95
CA ASN A 123 -9.59 0.09 -4.63
C ASN A 123 -10.56 -1.05 -4.27
N PRO A 124 -10.36 -1.77 -3.15
CA PRO A 124 -9.28 -1.60 -2.17
C PRO A 124 -7.89 -2.00 -2.72
N THR A 125 -6.84 -1.55 -2.03
CA THR A 125 -5.46 -2.01 -2.20
C THR A 125 -4.88 -2.45 -0.86
N THR A 126 -3.78 -3.20 -0.88
CA THR A 126 -3.08 -3.64 0.33
C THR A 126 -1.69 -3.03 0.36
N TRP A 127 -1.32 -2.44 1.49
CA TRP A 127 0.04 -2.02 1.79
C TRP A 127 0.70 -3.00 2.75
N THR A 128 1.94 -3.38 2.45
CA THR A 128 2.80 -4.18 3.32
C THR A 128 3.99 -3.33 3.74
N ALA A 129 4.16 -3.16 5.05
CA ALA A 129 5.29 -2.47 5.62
C ALA A 129 6.61 -3.20 5.31
N PRO A 130 7.76 -2.50 5.33
CA PRO A 130 9.06 -3.14 5.19
C PRO A 130 9.26 -4.28 6.20
N SER A 131 9.92 -5.36 5.77
CA SER A 131 10.22 -6.51 6.63
C SER A 131 11.26 -6.22 7.71
N THR A 132 11.98 -5.10 7.60
CA THR A 132 12.96 -4.65 8.57
C THR A 132 12.71 -3.18 8.91
N LEU A 133 12.53 -2.90 10.20
CA LEU A 133 12.43 -1.55 10.75
C LEU A 133 13.45 -1.43 11.87
N GLN A 134 14.23 -0.35 11.89
CA GLN A 134 15.37 -0.19 12.81
C GLN A 134 15.33 1.15 13.56
N SER A 135 14.56 2.11 13.06
CA SER A 135 14.42 3.44 13.63
C SER A 135 13.02 3.96 13.39
N THR A 136 12.64 5.02 14.10
CA THR A 136 11.38 5.73 13.87
C THR A 136 11.19 6.04 12.38
N GLN A 137 10.00 5.73 11.86
CA GLN A 137 9.67 5.90 10.45
C GLN A 137 8.21 6.33 10.29
N GLU A 138 7.96 7.22 9.33
CA GLU A 138 6.63 7.65 8.92
C GLU A 138 6.40 7.31 7.44
N TRP A 139 5.18 6.88 7.13
CA TRP A 139 4.69 6.68 5.76
C TRP A 139 3.42 7.49 5.56
N VAL A 140 3.35 8.21 4.44
CA VAL A 140 2.14 8.87 3.96
C VAL A 140 1.67 8.14 2.73
N ILE A 141 0.48 7.54 2.80
CA ILE A 141 -0.14 6.87 1.67
C ILE A 141 -1.32 7.70 1.18
N LYS A 142 -1.33 7.98 -0.12
CA LYS A 142 -2.35 8.81 -0.76
C LYS A 142 -3.09 8.01 -1.81
N ASP A 143 -4.38 8.27 -1.95
CA ASP A 143 -5.15 7.87 -3.13
C ASP A 143 -5.63 9.13 -3.85
N THR A 144 -5.26 9.26 -5.12
CA THR A 144 -5.76 10.33 -5.99
C THR A 144 -6.84 9.76 -6.89
N LEU A 145 -8.06 10.23 -6.67
CA LEU A 145 -9.19 9.90 -7.51
C LEU A 145 -9.33 10.93 -8.61
N LYS A 146 -9.46 10.41 -9.84
CA LYS A 146 -9.77 11.22 -11.01
C LYS A 146 -11.10 10.76 -11.59
N ASP A 147 -12.00 11.71 -11.79
CA ASP A 147 -13.23 11.51 -12.53
C ASP A 147 -12.92 11.19 -13.99
N THR A 148 -13.51 10.10 -14.49
CA THR A 148 -13.39 9.69 -15.90
C THR A 148 -14.35 10.43 -16.83
N SER A 149 -15.25 11.23 -16.27
CA SER A 149 -16.14 12.11 -17.03
C SER A 149 -15.41 13.37 -17.56
N THR A 150 -16.08 14.11 -18.42
CA THR A 150 -15.55 15.31 -19.09
C THR A 150 -15.20 16.46 -18.13
N THR A 151 -15.67 16.43 -16.88
CA THR A 151 -15.36 17.47 -15.88
C THR A 151 -13.97 17.37 -15.27
N GLN A 152 -13.25 16.25 -15.46
CA GLN A 152 -11.88 16.03 -14.97
C GLN A 152 -11.64 16.48 -13.52
N GLN A 153 -12.61 16.26 -12.63
CA GLN A 153 -12.43 16.54 -11.21
C GLN A 153 -11.35 15.61 -10.64
N THR A 154 -10.52 16.15 -9.76
CA THR A 154 -9.45 15.40 -9.09
C THR A 154 -9.52 15.68 -7.59
N THR A 155 -9.53 14.63 -6.79
CA THR A 155 -9.54 14.73 -5.32
C THR A 155 -8.54 13.73 -4.75
N THR A 156 -8.02 14.01 -3.56
CA THR A 156 -7.01 13.16 -2.91
C THR A 156 -7.36 12.97 -1.45
N CYS A 157 -7.21 11.75 -0.97
CA CYS A 157 -7.22 11.42 0.45
C CYS A 157 -5.88 10.84 0.87
N GLU A 158 -5.53 11.00 2.14
CA GLU A 158 -4.28 10.52 2.70
C GLU A 158 -4.49 9.83 4.05
N VAL A 159 -3.59 8.89 4.35
CA VAL A 159 -3.45 8.27 5.66
C VAL A 159 -1.98 8.23 6.03
N LYS A 160 -1.70 8.41 7.32
CA LYS A 160 -0.34 8.41 7.86
C LYS A 160 -0.16 7.23 8.79
N PHE A 161 0.93 6.51 8.57
CA PHE A 161 1.38 5.42 9.40
C PHE A 161 2.69 5.79 10.09
N ASN A 162 2.88 5.31 11.30
CA ASN A 162 4.07 5.60 12.07
C ASN A 162 4.58 4.34 12.78
N PHE A 163 5.89 4.16 12.74
CA PHE A 163 6.63 3.21 13.55
C PHE A 163 7.46 4.01 14.54
N GLY A 164 7.20 3.80 15.84
CA GLY A 164 7.84 4.55 16.93
C GLY A 164 9.30 4.18 17.18
N GLY A 165 9.78 3.06 16.63
CA GLY A 165 11.05 2.44 17.01
C GLY A 165 10.83 1.08 17.66
N LEU A 166 11.92 0.35 17.89
CA LEU A 166 11.90 -0.90 18.64
C LEU A 166 11.90 -0.58 20.16
N ASN A 167 11.22 -1.43 20.92
CA ASN A 167 11.16 -1.39 22.37
C ASN A 167 12.51 -1.83 22.95
N ALA A 168 13.02 -1.06 23.90
CA ALA A 168 14.30 -1.31 24.54
C ALA A 168 14.17 -2.45 25.58
N CYS A 169 15.28 -2.76 26.25
CA CYS A 169 15.28 -3.72 27.34
C CYS A 169 14.22 -3.37 28.41
N PHE A 170 13.48 -4.39 28.83
CA PHE A 170 12.42 -4.35 29.83
C PHE A 170 11.18 -3.53 29.46
N ASP A 171 11.13 -2.92 28.27
CA ASP A 171 9.91 -2.28 27.76
C ASP A 171 8.83 -3.33 27.45
N THR A 172 7.57 -2.91 27.55
CA THR A 172 6.42 -3.79 27.28
C THR A 172 6.29 -4.07 25.79
N CYS A 173 5.99 -5.32 25.43
CA CYS A 173 5.91 -5.77 24.04
C CYS A 173 4.69 -6.68 23.78
N GLY A 174 4.26 -6.77 22.52
CA GLY A 174 3.25 -7.73 22.07
C GLY A 174 3.89 -9.02 21.53
N SER A 175 4.97 -8.86 20.77
CA SER A 175 5.71 -9.91 20.06
C SER A 175 7.22 -9.62 19.96
N ASP A 176 8.01 -10.65 19.61
CA ASP A 176 9.47 -10.55 19.48
C ASP A 176 9.92 -9.46 18.47
N SER A 177 9.12 -9.20 17.43
CA SER A 177 9.39 -8.16 16.42
C SER A 177 9.36 -6.74 16.95
N ASP A 178 8.77 -6.53 18.14
CA ASP A 178 8.67 -5.22 18.75
C ASP A 178 9.95 -4.85 19.49
N CYS A 179 10.83 -5.82 19.76
CA CYS A 179 12.00 -5.66 20.62
C CYS A 179 13.27 -5.32 19.83
N GLU A 180 14.16 -4.54 20.45
CA GLU A 180 15.43 -4.17 19.84
C GLU A 180 16.40 -5.35 19.71
N SER A 181 17.05 -5.47 18.55
CA SER A 181 18.13 -6.43 18.28
C SER A 181 17.77 -7.90 18.60
N ASP A 182 18.49 -8.52 19.55
CA ASP A 182 18.38 -9.94 19.91
C ASP A 182 17.43 -10.18 21.10
N LEU A 183 16.74 -9.15 21.56
CA LEU A 183 15.77 -9.24 22.65
C LEU A 183 14.53 -10.01 22.20
N ARG A 184 13.87 -10.68 23.16
CA ARG A 184 12.64 -11.43 22.91
C ARG A 184 11.54 -11.00 23.84
N CYS A 185 10.31 -11.06 23.34
CA CYS A 185 9.13 -10.64 24.08
C CYS A 185 8.64 -11.76 24.99
N LEU A 186 9.20 -11.82 26.19
CA LEU A 186 8.93 -12.88 27.17
C LEU A 186 8.13 -12.36 28.36
N THR A 187 7.44 -13.25 29.06
CA THR A 187 6.63 -12.87 30.23
C THR A 187 7.51 -12.83 31.48
N VAL A 188 7.65 -11.65 32.07
CA VAL A 188 8.40 -11.43 33.32
C VAL A 188 7.45 -10.86 34.35
N SER A 189 7.27 -11.58 35.46
CA SER A 189 6.32 -11.20 36.53
C SER A 189 4.89 -10.92 36.05
N GLY A 190 4.42 -11.69 35.05
CA GLY A 190 3.06 -11.57 34.51
C GLY A 190 2.87 -10.51 33.41
N THR A 191 3.92 -9.76 33.06
CA THR A 191 3.90 -8.75 31.99
C THR A 191 4.85 -9.16 30.87
N LYS A 192 4.41 -9.05 29.61
CA LYS A 192 5.30 -9.25 28.45
C LYS A 192 6.29 -8.11 28.31
N ARG A 193 7.58 -8.42 28.31
CA ARG A 193 8.68 -7.45 28.21
C ARG A 193 9.77 -7.94 27.25
N CYS A 194 10.42 -7.00 26.59
CA CYS A 194 11.60 -7.28 25.78
C CYS A 194 12.79 -7.58 26.70
N VAL A 195 13.22 -8.84 26.74
CA VAL A 195 14.33 -9.27 27.61
C VAL A 195 15.33 -10.12 26.85
N ASN A 196 16.54 -10.20 27.39
CA ASN A 196 17.53 -11.14 26.91
C ASN A 196 17.10 -12.57 27.30
N PRO A 197 16.93 -13.50 26.34
CA PRO A 197 16.52 -14.88 26.64
C PRO A 197 17.47 -15.61 27.59
N SER A 198 18.74 -15.20 27.66
CA SER A 198 19.75 -15.82 28.51
C SER A 198 19.67 -15.35 29.97
N CYS A 199 18.96 -14.24 30.24
CA CYS A 199 18.77 -13.68 31.57
C CYS A 199 17.48 -12.86 31.63
N THR A 200 16.34 -13.56 31.70
CA THR A 200 15.02 -12.93 31.65
C THR A 200 14.67 -12.09 32.86
N GLU A 201 15.41 -12.24 33.96
CA GLU A 201 15.20 -11.51 35.21
C GLU A 201 16.01 -10.20 35.29
N ASP A 202 17.02 -10.04 34.43
CA ASP A 202 17.91 -8.89 34.45
C ASP A 202 17.31 -7.72 33.68
N ALA A 203 17.03 -6.62 34.40
CA ALA A 203 16.38 -5.44 33.85
C ALA A 203 17.25 -4.59 32.91
N ASP A 204 18.56 -4.83 32.91
CA ASP A 204 19.51 -4.23 31.99
C ASP A 204 19.80 -5.12 30.76
N CYS A 205 19.23 -6.33 30.73
CA CYS A 205 19.43 -7.34 29.69
C CYS A 205 20.91 -7.74 29.48
N THR A 206 21.78 -7.41 30.43
CA THR A 206 23.20 -7.77 30.40
C THR A 206 23.44 -8.95 31.33
N CYS A 207 23.41 -10.15 30.77
CA CYS A 207 23.61 -11.36 31.56
C CYS A 207 25.02 -11.36 32.14
N ALA A 208 25.15 -11.55 33.45
CA ALA A 208 26.42 -11.81 34.07
C ALA A 208 27.04 -13.05 33.41
N SER A 209 28.14 -12.87 32.68
CA SER A 209 28.93 -14.00 32.18
C SER A 209 29.33 -14.84 33.38
N PRO A 210 29.15 -16.18 33.36
CA PRO A 210 29.56 -17.02 34.46
C PRO A 210 31.05 -16.76 34.73
N GLY A 211 31.33 -16.09 35.85
CA GLY A 211 32.70 -15.83 36.28
C GLY A 211 33.48 -17.15 36.33
N PRO A 212 34.79 -17.16 36.03
CA PRO A 212 35.58 -18.37 36.01
C PRO A 212 35.36 -19.13 37.31
N SER A 213 34.71 -20.30 37.19
CA SER A 213 34.45 -21.21 38.30
C SER A 213 35.78 -21.43 39.05
N PRO A 214 35.84 -21.26 40.38
CA PRO A 214 37.06 -21.53 41.11
C PRO A 214 37.46 -22.99 40.84
N SER A 215 38.63 -23.14 40.21
CA SER A 215 39.26 -24.40 39.88
C SER A 215 39.16 -25.37 41.08
N PRO A 216 38.65 -26.60 40.92
CA PRO A 216 38.61 -27.56 42.00
C PRO A 216 40.05 -27.87 42.44
N SER A 217 40.38 -27.45 43.66
CA SER A 217 41.64 -27.81 44.32
C SER A 217 41.76 -29.34 44.41
N PRO A 218 42.94 -29.94 44.12
CA PRO A 218 43.11 -31.38 44.02
C PRO A 218 42.99 -32.04 45.40
N SER A 219 42.04 -32.98 45.54
CA SER A 219 41.96 -33.87 46.70
C SER A 219 42.49 -35.26 46.31
N PRO A 220 43.32 -35.92 47.15
CA PRO A 220 44.08 -37.11 46.78
C PRO A 220 43.25 -38.39 46.80
N SER A 221 43.66 -39.35 45.96
CA SER A 221 43.20 -40.74 45.87
C SER A 221 42.94 -41.42 47.22
N PRO A 222 41.99 -42.37 47.26
CA PRO A 222 42.46 -43.77 47.31
C PRO A 222 41.62 -44.79 46.50
N GLN A 223 42.37 -45.73 45.93
CA GLN A 223 42.09 -47.17 45.77
C GLN A 223 40.86 -47.65 44.97
N ALA A 224 41.21 -48.30 43.84
CA ALA A 224 40.43 -49.34 43.20
C ALA A 224 40.17 -50.53 44.16
N GLN A 225 38.96 -51.10 44.15
CA GLN A 225 38.71 -52.46 43.62
C GLN A 225 37.23 -52.86 43.69
N ALA A 226 36.83 -53.65 42.67
CA ALA A 226 35.74 -54.63 42.62
C ALA A 226 34.31 -54.20 42.22
N SER A 227 34.00 -54.51 40.95
CA SER A 227 32.69 -54.99 40.44
C SER A 227 32.26 -56.29 41.16
N PRO A 228 30.98 -56.79 41.12
CA PRO A 228 30.24 -57.06 39.87
C PRO A 228 28.68 -57.03 39.88
N ARG A 229 28.12 -56.75 38.68
CA ARG A 229 27.10 -57.51 37.90
C ARG A 229 25.64 -57.71 38.38
N ALA A 230 24.76 -57.60 37.36
CA ALA A 230 23.38 -58.10 37.16
C ALA A 230 22.27 -57.19 37.75
N SER A 231 21.08 -57.01 37.14
CA SER A 231 20.35 -57.84 36.18
C SER A 231 19.12 -57.07 35.64
N ALA A 232 18.70 -57.44 34.41
CA ALA A 232 17.33 -57.45 33.87
C ALA A 232 16.60 -56.16 33.37
N SER A 233 16.30 -56.20 32.07
CA SER A 233 15.29 -55.48 31.25
C SER A 233 13.82 -55.78 31.68
N PRO A 234 12.72 -55.50 30.91
CA PRO A 234 12.50 -54.75 29.64
C PRO A 234 11.19 -53.88 29.60
N LEU A 235 10.91 -53.30 28.42
CA LEU A 235 9.58 -52.96 27.86
C LEU A 235 8.77 -51.77 28.41
N ALA A 236 8.73 -50.68 27.61
CA ALA A 236 7.47 -50.00 27.27
C ALA A 236 7.64 -49.23 25.95
N GLN A 237 7.20 -49.85 24.86
CA GLN A 237 6.91 -49.17 23.60
C GLN A 237 5.61 -48.36 23.78
N ALA A 238 5.63 -47.08 23.43
CA ALA A 238 4.42 -46.34 23.08
C ALA A 238 4.50 -45.99 21.60
N GLN A 239 3.84 -46.83 20.78
CA GLN A 239 3.53 -46.55 19.39
C GLN A 239 2.40 -45.50 19.28
N LEU A 240 2.49 -44.74 18.18
CA LEU A 240 1.65 -43.65 17.69
C LEU A 240 0.13 -43.89 17.73
N PRO A 241 -0.66 -42.83 17.48
CA PRO A 241 -1.42 -42.86 16.23
C PRO A 241 -1.11 -41.69 15.28
N GLN A 242 -1.14 -42.03 13.99
CA GLN A 242 -1.18 -41.14 12.84
C GLN A 242 -2.29 -40.09 12.94
N ALA A 243 -1.94 -38.83 12.71
CA ALA A 243 -2.80 -37.88 12.01
C ALA A 243 -2.16 -37.75 10.62
N GLY A 244 -2.78 -38.20 9.53
CA GLY A 244 -4.07 -37.72 9.07
C GLY A 244 -3.80 -36.89 7.81
N VAL A 245 -3.32 -37.56 6.76
CA VAL A 245 -3.19 -36.99 5.42
C VAL A 245 -4.55 -36.52 4.93
N SER A 246 -4.70 -35.21 4.76
CA SER A 246 -5.86 -34.60 4.10
C SER A 246 -5.37 -33.89 2.84
N ALA A 247 -5.36 -34.62 1.73
CA ALA A 247 -5.59 -34.06 0.40
C ALA A 247 -6.94 -34.66 -0.06
N PRO A 248 -7.87 -33.86 -0.61
CA PRO A 248 -7.78 -33.55 -2.05
C PRO A 248 -8.39 -32.19 -2.45
N LEU A 249 -7.74 -31.45 -3.36
CA LEU A 249 -8.41 -30.58 -4.36
C LEU A 249 -7.38 -29.96 -5.32
N VAL A 250 -6.72 -30.80 -6.12
CA VAL A 250 -6.00 -30.35 -7.32
C VAL A 250 -6.53 -31.15 -8.51
N LEU A 251 -7.80 -30.94 -8.84
CA LEU A 251 -8.44 -31.45 -10.07
C LEU A 251 -9.33 -30.40 -10.76
N GLY A 252 -9.25 -29.13 -10.37
CA GLY A 252 -10.11 -28.06 -10.91
C GLY A 252 -9.47 -27.14 -11.97
N VAL A 253 -8.14 -27.14 -12.14
CA VAL A 253 -7.46 -26.09 -12.95
C VAL A 253 -7.13 -26.56 -14.37
N SER A 254 -7.09 -27.87 -14.65
CA SER A 254 -6.74 -28.37 -15.99
C SER A 254 -7.89 -28.30 -17.01
N ALA A 255 -9.16 -28.25 -16.56
CA ALA A 255 -10.32 -28.14 -17.46
C ALA A 255 -10.54 -26.70 -17.97
N GLY A 256 -10.18 -25.68 -17.19
CA GLY A 256 -10.36 -24.27 -17.58
C GLY A 256 -9.36 -23.82 -18.66
N ILE A 257 -8.11 -24.29 -18.58
CA ILE A 257 -7.06 -23.92 -19.54
C ILE A 257 -7.34 -24.55 -20.92
N LEU A 258 -7.93 -25.75 -20.98
CA LEU A 258 -8.26 -26.41 -22.24
C LEU A 258 -9.42 -25.72 -22.99
N LEU A 259 -10.40 -25.17 -22.27
CA LEU A 259 -11.50 -24.39 -22.88
C LEU A 259 -11.04 -23.01 -23.35
N MET A 260 -10.08 -22.37 -22.68
CA MET A 260 -9.53 -21.09 -23.12
C MET A 260 -8.70 -21.21 -24.40
N LEU A 261 -8.01 -22.34 -24.60
CA LEU A 261 -7.23 -22.59 -25.82
C LEU A 261 -8.11 -22.91 -27.03
N LEU A 262 -9.26 -23.57 -26.85
CA LEU A 262 -10.20 -23.85 -27.94
C LEU A 262 -10.97 -22.62 -28.41
N GLY A 263 -11.19 -21.63 -27.54
CA GLY A 263 -11.83 -20.35 -27.90
C GLY A 263 -10.93 -19.37 -28.66
N LEU A 264 -9.63 -19.63 -28.76
CA LEU A 264 -8.65 -18.78 -29.46
C LEU A 264 -8.36 -19.26 -30.89
N VAL A 265 -8.94 -20.40 -31.29
CA VAL A 265 -8.74 -21.03 -32.61
C VAL A 265 -10.00 -20.98 -33.50
N PHE A 266 -11.10 -20.43 -32.98
CA PHE A 266 -12.34 -20.15 -33.73
C PHE A 266 -12.63 -18.66 -33.83
#